data_AF-A0A2T5NNG2-F1
#
_entry.id   AF-A0A2T5NNG2-F1
#
_cell.length_a   1.000
_cell.length_b   1.000
_cell.length_c   1.000
_cell.angle_alpha   90.00
_cell.angle_beta   90.00
_cell.angle_gamma   90.00
#
_symmetry.space_group_name_H-M   'P 1'
#
loop_
_entity.id
_entity.type
_entity.pdbx_description
1 polymer ?
#
loop_
_entity_poly.entity_id
_entity_poly.type
_entity_poly.pdbx_seq_one_letter_code
_entity_poly.pdbx_strand_id
1 'polypeptide(L)'
;MVATPIGNLADISARALAAFSAADVVCAEDTRVTGQLLSAYGIHAKRLVSLREHNERGMAEQVVRWLSEDQIVVQVSDAGTPAVSDPGARLAEAVRAAGLPVRPVPGSSAVIAALSASGLTAPSFLFHGFLPPKSGERRKTLRQWLSAPHLTVCYEAPHRIVDTLRDIVAELGAERRLLLARELTKTFETFRNLPAQDMLEWVESDSNQQRGEIVLILDAAPAREDADDAVPEDTVRVLKLLTAELPTKQAASLTAQICDGNRKQLYDLALKLKQE
;
A
#
# COMPACT_ATOMS: atom_id res chain seq x y z
N MET A 1 7.23 4.25 19.59
CA MET A 1 6.36 3.52 18.64
C MET A 1 6.95 2.14 18.44
N VAL A 2 6.29 1.08 18.87
CA VAL A 2 6.82 -0.29 18.83
C VAL A 2 5.88 -1.18 18.05
N ALA A 3 6.40 -1.86 17.01
CA ALA A 3 5.60 -2.81 16.25
C ALA A 3 5.37 -4.11 17.04
N THR A 4 4.16 -4.64 16.97
CA THR A 4 3.74 -5.92 17.56
C THR A 4 3.54 -6.97 16.46
N PRO A 5 3.56 -8.27 16.80
CA PRO A 5 3.27 -9.33 15.82
C PRO A 5 1.91 -9.19 15.12
N ILE A 6 1.77 -9.76 13.93
CA ILE A 6 0.54 -9.74 13.12
C ILE A 6 -0.21 -11.09 13.09
N GLY A 7 0.19 -12.03 13.95
CA GLY A 7 -0.44 -13.36 14.03
C GLY A 7 0.43 -14.40 14.70
N ASN A 8 1.75 -14.35 14.49
CA ASN A 8 2.70 -15.26 15.11
C ASN A 8 3.56 -14.55 16.16
N LEU A 9 3.50 -15.01 17.41
CA LEU A 9 4.29 -14.43 18.50
C LEU A 9 5.77 -14.35 18.14
N ALA A 10 6.34 -15.35 17.46
CA ALA A 10 7.76 -15.41 17.11
C ALA A 10 8.27 -14.24 16.26
N ASP A 11 7.38 -13.44 15.65
CA ASP A 11 7.75 -12.28 14.84
C ASP A 11 8.08 -11.03 15.65
N ILE A 12 7.97 -11.08 16.98
CA ILE A 12 8.39 -9.96 17.83
C ILE A 12 9.90 -9.76 17.77
N SER A 13 10.35 -8.51 17.65
CA SER A 13 11.77 -8.21 17.67
C SER A 13 12.33 -8.19 19.10
N ALA A 14 13.61 -8.60 19.26
CA ALA A 14 14.30 -8.49 20.55
C ALA A 14 14.29 -7.04 21.09
N ARG A 15 14.33 -6.04 20.20
CA ARG A 15 14.27 -4.62 20.57
C ARG A 15 12.89 -4.21 21.06
N ALA A 16 11.81 -4.81 20.55
CA ALA A 16 10.47 -4.59 21.07
C ALA A 16 10.35 -5.13 22.50
N LEU A 17 10.83 -6.36 22.77
CA LEU A 17 10.85 -6.95 24.11
C LEU A 17 11.65 -6.11 25.11
N ALA A 18 12.83 -5.60 24.70
CA ALA A 18 13.63 -4.70 25.51
C ALA A 18 12.89 -3.38 25.81
N ALA A 19 12.21 -2.81 24.81
CA ALA A 19 11.42 -1.59 24.99
C ALA A 19 10.25 -1.80 25.96
N PHE A 20 9.51 -2.90 25.86
CA PHE A 20 8.44 -3.23 26.80
C PHE A 20 8.94 -3.41 28.24
N SER A 21 10.08 -4.08 28.40
CA SER A 21 10.68 -4.33 29.72
C SER A 21 11.15 -3.03 30.39
N ALA A 22 11.61 -2.06 29.60
CA ALA A 22 12.06 -0.76 30.09
C ALA A 22 10.91 0.24 30.31
N ALA A 23 9.73 0.03 29.72
CA ALA A 23 8.64 0.98 29.72
C ALA A 23 8.08 1.24 31.14
N ASP A 24 7.92 2.52 31.47
CA ASP A 24 7.14 2.94 32.63
C ASP A 24 5.65 2.94 32.31
N VAL A 25 5.30 3.27 31.06
CA VAL A 25 3.92 3.25 30.55
C VAL A 25 3.87 2.60 29.18
N VAL A 26 2.94 1.66 29.01
CA VAL A 26 2.55 1.11 27.71
C VAL A 26 1.18 1.66 27.33
N CYS A 27 1.12 2.41 26.24
CA CYS A 27 -0.10 2.89 25.59
C CYS A 27 -0.51 1.89 24.50
N ALA A 28 -1.64 1.23 24.68
CA ALA A 28 -2.14 0.19 23.79
C ALA A 28 -3.53 0.56 23.24
N GLU A 29 -3.81 0.19 21.99
CA GLU A 29 -5.14 0.30 21.41
C GLU A 29 -6.17 -0.51 22.21
N ASP A 30 -5.98 -1.82 22.31
CA ASP A 30 -6.65 -2.69 23.28
C ASP A 30 -5.67 -3.23 24.32
N THR A 31 -5.89 -2.83 25.58
CA THR A 31 -5.08 -3.26 26.71
C THR A 31 -5.22 -4.75 27.02
N ARG A 32 -6.30 -5.41 26.59
CA ARG A 32 -6.48 -6.86 26.75
C ARG A 32 -5.57 -7.62 25.79
N VAL A 33 -5.52 -7.19 24.52
CA VAL A 33 -4.67 -7.78 23.48
C VAL A 33 -3.19 -7.61 23.87
N THR A 34 -2.80 -6.37 24.18
CA THR A 34 -1.41 -6.10 24.59
C THR A 34 -1.07 -6.80 25.92
N GLY A 35 -2.01 -6.89 26.86
CA GLY A 35 -1.80 -7.63 28.11
C GLY A 35 -1.52 -9.12 27.89
N GLN A 36 -2.22 -9.77 26.96
CA GLN A 36 -1.95 -11.16 26.57
C GLN A 36 -0.60 -11.31 25.90
N LEU A 37 -0.23 -10.39 25.00
CA LEU A 37 1.08 -10.36 24.35
C LEU A 37 2.22 -10.29 25.39
N LEU A 38 2.14 -9.34 26.31
CA LEU A 38 3.17 -9.16 27.35
C LEU A 38 3.26 -10.40 28.27
N SER A 39 2.12 -10.97 28.64
CA SER A 39 2.05 -12.20 29.44
C SER A 39 2.74 -13.38 28.75
N ALA A 40 2.56 -13.55 27.43
CA ALA A 40 3.20 -14.60 26.66
C ALA A 40 4.74 -14.52 26.68
N TYR A 41 5.30 -13.34 26.95
CA TYR A 41 6.74 -13.09 27.10
C TYR A 41 7.21 -12.98 28.56
N GLY A 42 6.33 -13.18 29.54
CA GLY A 42 6.66 -13.00 30.95
C GLY A 42 7.00 -11.55 31.32
N ILE A 43 6.50 -10.57 30.55
CA ILE A 43 6.72 -9.14 30.80
C ILE A 43 5.52 -8.58 31.57
N HIS A 44 5.78 -7.88 32.67
CA HIS A 44 4.77 -7.17 33.44
C HIS A 44 4.88 -5.66 33.19
N ALA A 45 3.88 -5.08 32.52
CA ALA A 45 3.83 -3.62 32.38
C ALA A 45 3.62 -2.96 33.75
N LYS A 46 4.46 -1.97 34.09
CA LYS A 46 4.28 -1.16 35.31
C LYS A 46 2.96 -0.39 35.26
N ARG A 47 2.60 0.11 34.07
CA ARG A 47 1.34 0.76 33.76
C ARG A 47 0.93 0.46 32.32
N LEU A 48 -0.31 0.01 32.12
CA LEU A 48 -0.90 -0.25 30.81
C LEU A 48 -2.14 0.63 30.64
N VAL A 49 -2.16 1.47 29.60
CA VAL A 49 -3.18 2.51 29.38
C VAL A 49 -3.76 2.36 27.98
N SER A 50 -5.07 2.58 27.84
CA SER A 50 -5.72 2.55 26.53
C SER A 50 -5.52 3.87 25.77
N LEU A 51 -5.04 3.77 24.53
CA LEU A 51 -4.93 4.86 23.57
C LEU A 51 -5.59 4.43 22.27
N ARG A 52 -6.78 4.99 22.01
CA ARG A 52 -7.65 4.71 20.87
C ARG A 52 -7.92 6.00 20.11
N GLU A 53 -8.45 5.87 18.89
CA GLU A 53 -8.67 7.02 18.02
C GLU A 53 -9.48 8.15 18.69
N HIS A 54 -10.53 7.80 19.45
CA HIS A 54 -11.43 8.76 20.10
C HIS A 54 -10.81 9.50 21.30
N ASN A 55 -9.83 8.91 21.99
CA ASN A 55 -9.19 9.52 23.17
C ASN A 55 -7.76 10.01 22.89
N GLU A 56 -7.27 9.85 21.67
CA GLU A 56 -5.88 10.07 21.29
C GLU A 56 -5.39 11.48 21.64
N ARG A 57 -6.22 12.51 21.44
CA ARG A 57 -5.86 13.91 21.78
C ARG A 57 -5.62 14.10 23.28
N GLY A 58 -6.56 13.67 24.12
CA GLY A 58 -6.40 13.78 25.57
C GLY A 58 -5.26 12.91 26.09
N MET A 59 -5.05 11.74 25.49
CA MET A 59 -3.93 10.87 25.85
C MET A 59 -2.59 11.47 25.42
N ALA A 60 -2.54 12.21 24.31
CA ALA A 60 -1.31 12.83 23.82
C ALA A 60 -0.75 13.86 24.81
N GLU A 61 -1.59 14.72 25.41
CA GLU A 61 -1.18 15.65 26.46
C GLU A 61 -0.59 14.93 27.67
N GLN A 62 -1.23 13.83 28.09
CA GLN A 62 -0.78 13.02 29.20
C GLN A 62 0.56 12.32 28.90
N VAL A 63 0.76 11.84 27.67
CA VAL A 63 2.03 11.24 27.25
C VAL A 63 3.15 12.27 27.20
N VAL A 64 2.89 13.49 26.68
CA VAL A 64 3.86 14.60 26.72
C VAL A 64 4.29 14.88 28.16
N ARG A 65 3.35 14.88 29.11
CA ARG A 65 3.66 15.04 30.53
C ARG A 65 4.55 13.92 31.06
N TRP A 66 4.21 12.66 30.81
CA TRP A 66 5.04 11.52 31.26
C TRP A 66 6.46 11.59 30.71
N LEU A 67 6.60 11.90 29.42
CA LEU A 67 7.90 12.07 28.78
C LEU A 67 8.69 13.25 29.35
N SER A 68 8.01 14.34 29.73
CA SER A 68 8.65 15.50 30.41
C SER A 68 9.09 15.19 31.84
N GLU A 69 8.52 14.15 32.45
CA GLU A 69 8.89 13.58 33.75
C GLU A 69 9.91 12.43 33.61
N ASP A 70 10.63 12.37 32.49
CA ASP A 70 11.65 11.37 32.13
C ASP A 70 11.15 9.90 32.11
N GLN A 71 9.83 9.69 32.01
CA GLN A 71 9.27 8.34 31.91
C GLN A 71 9.45 7.75 30.50
N ILE A 72 9.67 6.44 30.44
CA ILE A 72 9.72 5.69 29.18
C ILE A 72 8.31 5.29 28.77
N VAL A 73 7.80 5.89 27.69
CA VAL A 73 6.48 5.59 27.13
C VAL A 73 6.62 4.76 25.85
N VAL A 74 5.99 3.59 25.83
CA VAL A 74 5.86 2.72 24.65
C VAL A 74 4.43 2.81 24.13
N GLN A 75 4.26 3.10 22.84
CA GLN A 75 2.96 3.03 22.16
C GLN A 75 2.96 1.89 21.15
N VAL A 76 1.84 1.14 21.12
CA VAL A 76 1.57 -0.02 20.26
C VAL A 76 0.14 0.01 19.71
N SER A 77 -0.08 -0.66 18.59
CA SER A 77 -1.39 -1.06 18.08
C SER A 77 -1.65 -2.54 18.42
N ASP A 78 -2.88 -3.00 18.17
CA ASP A 78 -3.25 -4.40 18.43
C ASP A 78 -2.40 -5.39 17.61
N ALA A 79 -2.01 -5.00 16.39
CA ALA A 79 -1.12 -5.76 15.54
C ALA A 79 -0.28 -4.84 14.63
N GLY A 80 0.96 -5.26 14.36
CA GLY A 80 1.81 -4.62 13.36
C GLY A 80 2.42 -3.30 13.82
N THR A 81 2.68 -2.42 12.86
CA THR A 81 3.35 -1.14 13.11
C THR A 81 2.33 -0.06 13.46
N PRO A 82 2.40 0.55 14.65
CA PRO A 82 1.42 1.56 15.06
C PRO A 82 1.48 2.82 14.20
N ALA A 83 0.38 3.60 14.22
CA ALA A 83 0.21 4.86 13.48
C ALA A 83 0.17 4.75 11.94
N VAL A 84 0.09 3.54 11.38
CA VAL A 84 -0.01 3.31 9.92
C VAL A 84 -1.46 3.22 9.46
N SER A 85 -2.26 2.35 10.10
CA SER A 85 -3.72 2.28 9.92
C SER A 85 -4.48 2.25 11.25
N ASP A 86 -3.75 2.53 12.32
CA ASP A 86 -4.19 2.47 13.70
C ASP A 86 -3.90 3.82 14.39
N PRO A 87 -4.42 4.07 15.60
CA PRO A 87 -4.10 5.27 16.38
C PRO A 87 -2.59 5.45 16.61
N GLY A 88 -2.15 6.69 16.81
CA GLY A 88 -0.78 7.03 17.21
C GLY A 88 -0.14 8.15 16.38
N ALA A 89 -0.70 8.49 15.22
CA ALA A 89 -0.16 9.57 14.39
C ALA A 89 -0.29 10.95 15.08
N ARG A 90 -1.45 11.23 15.70
CA ARG A 90 -1.65 12.50 16.43
C ARG A 90 -0.85 12.52 17.73
N LEU A 91 -0.65 11.36 18.36
CA LEU A 91 0.28 11.24 19.48
C LEU A 91 1.71 11.64 19.04
N ALA A 92 2.21 11.04 17.96
CA ALA A 92 3.55 11.31 17.47
C ALA A 92 3.74 12.78 17.08
N GLU A 93 2.72 13.39 16.47
CA GLU A 93 2.68 14.83 16.17
C GLU A 93 2.79 15.67 17.44
N ALA A 94 1.93 15.42 18.44
CA ALA A 94 1.92 16.18 19.69
C ALA A 94 3.25 16.07 20.46
N VAL A 95 3.83 14.87 20.54
CA VAL A 95 5.14 14.65 21.18
C VAL A 95 6.25 15.41 20.46
N ARG A 96 6.26 15.39 19.12
CA ARG A 96 7.22 16.18 18.32
C ARG A 96 7.03 17.67 18.49
N ALA A 97 5.79 18.15 18.53
CA ALA A 97 5.46 19.56 18.74
C ALA A 97 5.94 20.05 20.12
N ALA A 98 5.97 19.18 21.12
CA ALA A 98 6.52 19.46 22.45
C ALA A 98 8.07 19.40 22.50
N GLY A 99 8.76 19.18 21.38
CA GLY A 99 10.22 19.08 21.33
C GLY A 99 10.79 17.76 21.88
N LEU A 100 9.93 16.76 22.09
CA LEU A 100 10.31 15.46 22.66
C LEU A 100 10.57 14.41 21.57
N PRO A 101 11.46 13.43 21.80
CA PRO A 101 11.85 12.47 20.78
C PRO A 101 10.79 11.38 20.57
N VAL A 102 10.39 11.17 19.31
CA VAL A 102 9.62 9.99 18.89
C VAL A 102 10.54 9.01 18.17
N ARG A 103 10.70 7.80 18.73
CA ARG A 103 11.57 6.75 18.18
C ARG A 103 10.77 5.54 17.69
N PRO A 104 10.94 5.12 16.42
CA PRO A 104 10.35 3.88 15.92
C PRO A 104 11.20 2.65 16.28
N VAL A 105 10.54 1.57 16.68
CA VAL A 105 11.11 0.22 16.74
C VAL A 105 10.52 -0.57 15.57
N PRO A 106 11.32 -0.86 14.52
CA PRO A 106 10.90 -1.69 13.41
C PRO A 106 10.45 -3.08 13.86
N GLY A 107 9.54 -3.66 13.10
CA GLY A 107 9.00 -4.99 13.31
C GLY A 107 7.95 -5.31 12.25
N SER A 108 6.99 -6.15 12.61
CA SER A 108 6.00 -6.69 11.68
C SER A 108 5.16 -5.62 10.99
N SER A 109 4.94 -5.81 9.69
CA SER A 109 4.03 -5.03 8.86
C SER A 109 3.38 -5.95 7.84
N ALA A 110 2.06 -6.07 7.88
CA ALA A 110 1.31 -6.93 6.95
C ALA A 110 1.50 -6.50 5.48
N VAL A 111 1.55 -5.19 5.24
CA VAL A 111 1.81 -4.60 3.91
C VAL A 111 3.15 -5.06 3.34
N ILE A 112 4.22 -4.90 4.12
CA ILE A 112 5.57 -5.23 3.66
C ILE A 112 5.76 -6.74 3.55
N ALA A 113 5.21 -7.52 4.48
CA ALA A 113 5.21 -8.98 4.40
C ALA A 113 4.52 -9.46 3.11
N ALA A 114 3.31 -8.96 2.81
CA ALA A 114 2.58 -9.31 1.61
C ALA A 114 3.34 -8.93 0.33
N LEU A 115 3.88 -7.71 0.26
CA LEU A 115 4.68 -7.25 -0.88
C LEU A 115 5.91 -8.13 -1.11
N SER A 116 6.62 -8.50 -0.03
CA SER A 116 7.86 -9.30 -0.12
C SER A 116 7.65 -10.69 -0.72
N ALA A 117 6.46 -11.27 -0.55
CA ALA A 117 6.08 -12.57 -1.09
C ALA A 117 5.18 -12.48 -2.33
N SER A 118 4.90 -11.27 -2.83
CA SER A 118 3.87 -11.08 -3.87
C SER A 118 4.28 -11.57 -5.26
N GLY A 119 5.57 -11.52 -5.58
CA GLY A 119 6.07 -11.78 -6.93
C GLY A 119 5.63 -10.74 -7.98
N LEU A 120 4.96 -9.65 -7.57
CA LEU A 120 4.56 -8.55 -8.46
C LEU A 120 5.71 -7.54 -8.58
N THR A 121 5.95 -7.03 -9.79
CA THR A 121 7.05 -6.12 -10.08
C THR A 121 6.52 -4.78 -10.58
N ALA A 122 6.67 -3.73 -9.79
CA ALA A 122 6.43 -2.35 -10.20
C ALA A 122 7.48 -1.42 -9.56
N PRO A 123 7.77 -0.25 -10.14
CA PRO A 123 8.80 0.67 -9.64
C PRO A 123 8.42 1.29 -8.28
N SER A 124 7.14 1.33 -7.96
CA SER A 124 6.62 1.86 -6.70
C SER A 124 5.33 1.16 -6.30
N PHE A 125 4.89 1.41 -5.06
CA PHE A 125 3.59 0.98 -4.58
C PHE A 125 2.91 2.12 -3.81
N LEU A 126 1.58 2.08 -3.81
CA LEU A 126 0.71 2.90 -2.97
C LEU A 126 0.11 1.99 -1.89
N PHE A 127 0.29 2.33 -0.62
CA PHE A 127 -0.52 1.74 0.44
C PHE A 127 -1.75 2.62 0.70
N HIS A 128 -2.94 2.07 0.46
CA HIS A 128 -4.21 2.80 0.60
C HIS A 128 -4.86 2.62 1.98
N GLY A 129 -4.55 1.54 2.70
CA GLY A 129 -5.33 1.12 3.86
C GLY A 129 -6.62 0.42 3.44
N PHE A 130 -7.73 0.67 4.13
CA PHE A 130 -9.01 0.03 3.83
C PHE A 130 -9.78 0.74 2.72
N LEU A 131 -10.35 -0.03 1.78
CA LEU A 131 -11.27 0.51 0.79
C LEU A 131 -12.57 1.01 1.44
N PRO A 132 -13.23 2.03 0.85
CA PRO A 132 -14.53 2.51 1.33
C PRO A 132 -15.55 1.37 1.44
N PRO A 133 -16.36 1.33 2.51
CA PRO A 133 -17.34 0.26 2.72
C PRO A 133 -18.48 0.31 1.70
N LYS A 134 -18.86 1.52 1.23
CA LYS A 134 -19.94 1.70 0.26
C LYS A 134 -19.43 1.47 -1.17
N SER A 135 -20.13 0.64 -1.94
CA SER A 135 -19.74 0.31 -3.33
C SER A 135 -19.54 1.55 -4.21
N GLY A 136 -20.42 2.56 -4.15
CA GLY A 136 -20.27 3.78 -4.96
C GLY A 136 -18.96 4.54 -4.70
N GLU A 137 -18.58 4.68 -3.43
CA GLU A 137 -17.32 5.32 -3.03
C GLU A 137 -16.12 4.43 -3.37
N ARG A 138 -16.23 3.12 -3.13
CA ARG A 138 -15.18 2.15 -3.48
C ARG A 138 -14.88 2.12 -4.97
N ARG A 139 -15.90 2.04 -5.82
CA ARG A 139 -15.78 2.12 -7.28
C ARG A 139 -15.14 3.43 -7.73
N LYS A 140 -15.51 4.57 -7.11
CA LYS A 140 -14.87 5.86 -7.39
C LYS A 140 -13.39 5.86 -7.05
N THR A 141 -12.99 5.24 -5.93
CA THR A 141 -11.57 5.06 -5.57
C THR A 141 -10.86 4.15 -6.57
N LEU A 142 -11.43 2.99 -6.90
CA LEU A 142 -10.84 2.02 -7.83
C LEU A 142 -10.53 2.65 -9.19
N ARG A 143 -11.41 3.48 -9.74
CA ARG A 143 -11.18 4.18 -11.02
C ARG A 143 -9.91 5.03 -11.06
N GLN A 144 -9.42 5.49 -9.90
CA GLN A 144 -8.16 6.23 -9.82
C GLN A 144 -6.96 5.35 -10.20
N TRP A 145 -7.09 4.04 -10.12
CA TRP A 145 -6.02 3.06 -10.37
C TRP A 145 -6.15 2.33 -11.71
N LEU A 146 -7.09 2.75 -12.56
CA LEU A 146 -7.26 2.19 -13.90
C LEU A 146 -5.95 2.23 -14.70
N SER A 147 -5.24 3.36 -14.62
CA SER A 147 -3.97 3.61 -15.31
C SER A 147 -2.78 3.76 -14.34
N ALA A 148 -2.89 3.28 -13.09
CA ALA A 148 -1.83 3.47 -12.11
C ALA A 148 -0.55 2.69 -12.49
N PRO A 149 0.63 3.33 -12.56
CA PRO A 149 1.89 2.67 -12.91
C PRO A 149 2.58 1.99 -11.72
N HIS A 150 1.84 1.75 -10.63
CA HIS A 150 2.36 1.26 -9.36
C HIS A 150 1.43 0.18 -8.80
N LEU A 151 1.96 -0.67 -7.92
CA LEU A 151 1.11 -1.58 -7.15
C LEU A 151 0.20 -0.76 -6.22
N THR A 152 -1.00 -1.25 -5.93
CA THR A 152 -1.85 -0.67 -4.89
C THR A 152 -2.14 -1.74 -3.84
N VAL A 153 -1.71 -1.49 -2.60
CA VAL A 153 -1.92 -2.39 -1.46
C VAL A 153 -3.06 -1.87 -0.60
N CYS A 154 -4.05 -2.72 -0.36
CA CYS A 154 -5.22 -2.45 0.46
C CYS A 154 -5.33 -3.50 1.56
N TYR A 155 -5.91 -3.11 2.69
CA TYR A 155 -6.53 -4.04 3.62
C TYR A 155 -7.98 -4.26 3.23
N GLU A 156 -8.47 -5.48 3.44
CA GLU A 156 -9.87 -5.79 3.19
C GLU A 156 -10.45 -6.68 4.29
N ALA A 157 -11.70 -6.38 4.67
CA ALA A 157 -12.41 -7.17 5.64
C ALA A 157 -12.97 -8.43 4.95
N PRO A 158 -12.89 -9.60 5.61
CA PRO A 158 -13.25 -10.88 5.01
C PRO A 158 -14.70 -10.95 4.53
N HIS A 159 -15.62 -10.29 5.25
CA HIS A 159 -17.04 -10.26 4.89
C HIS A 159 -17.36 -9.35 3.70
N ARG A 160 -16.40 -8.54 3.22
CA ARG A 160 -16.57 -7.62 2.08
C ARG A 160 -15.75 -8.02 0.85
N ILE A 161 -14.90 -9.05 0.95
CA ILE A 161 -13.92 -9.37 -0.10
C ILE A 161 -14.62 -9.68 -1.43
N VAL A 162 -15.74 -10.40 -1.40
CA VAL A 162 -16.50 -10.75 -2.61
C VAL A 162 -17.03 -9.50 -3.32
N ASP A 163 -17.67 -8.59 -2.58
CA ASP A 163 -18.19 -7.34 -3.16
C ASP A 163 -17.07 -6.42 -3.66
N THR A 164 -15.92 -6.46 -2.98
CA THR A 164 -14.72 -5.73 -3.40
C THR A 164 -14.15 -6.28 -4.71
N LEU A 165 -14.03 -7.60 -4.84
CA LEU A 165 -13.57 -8.25 -6.06
C LEU A 165 -14.53 -8.02 -7.24
N ARG A 166 -15.85 -8.04 -7.01
CA ARG A 166 -16.84 -7.67 -8.03
C ARG A 166 -16.66 -6.23 -8.52
N ASP A 167 -16.46 -5.28 -7.60
CA ASP A 167 -16.21 -3.89 -7.98
C ASP A 167 -14.86 -3.72 -8.69
N ILE A 168 -13.83 -4.50 -8.33
CA ILE A 168 -12.55 -4.52 -9.03
C ILE A 168 -12.70 -5.03 -10.46
N VAL A 169 -13.40 -6.16 -10.67
CA VAL A 169 -13.68 -6.67 -12.01
C VAL A 169 -14.43 -5.63 -12.85
N ALA A 170 -15.44 -4.99 -12.26
CA ALA A 170 -16.26 -3.99 -12.95
C ALA A 170 -15.49 -2.71 -13.34
N GLU A 171 -14.54 -2.27 -12.51
CA GLU A 171 -13.84 -0.99 -12.71
C GLU A 171 -12.45 -1.11 -13.33
N LEU A 172 -11.71 -2.17 -13.00
CA LEU A 172 -10.32 -2.37 -13.44
C LEU A 172 -10.17 -3.44 -14.51
N GLY A 173 -11.23 -4.21 -14.77
CA GLY A 173 -11.29 -5.27 -15.78
C GLY A 173 -10.95 -6.66 -15.22
N ALA A 174 -11.51 -7.68 -15.85
CA ALA A 174 -11.36 -9.10 -15.50
C ALA A 174 -9.89 -9.57 -15.46
N GLU A 175 -9.06 -9.03 -16.35
CA GLU A 175 -7.65 -9.41 -16.51
C GLU A 175 -6.70 -8.67 -15.57
N ARG A 176 -7.19 -7.73 -14.74
CA ARG A 176 -6.33 -7.06 -13.76
C ARG A 176 -5.75 -8.11 -12.82
N ARG A 177 -4.42 -8.25 -12.79
CA ARG A 177 -3.77 -9.17 -11.85
C ARG A 177 -3.89 -8.65 -10.42
N LEU A 178 -4.21 -9.55 -9.51
CA LEU A 178 -4.36 -9.31 -8.08
C LEU A 178 -3.58 -10.36 -7.30
N LEU A 179 -2.98 -9.96 -6.18
CA LEU A 179 -2.53 -10.89 -5.15
C LEU A 179 -3.37 -10.71 -3.89
N LEU A 180 -3.96 -11.81 -3.43
CA LEU A 180 -4.61 -11.92 -2.14
C LEU A 180 -3.66 -12.66 -1.18
N ALA A 181 -3.32 -12.00 -0.07
CA ALA A 181 -2.60 -12.58 1.06
C ALA A 181 -3.52 -12.63 2.28
N ARG A 182 -3.81 -13.82 2.78
CA ARG A 182 -4.77 -14.07 3.86
C ARG A 182 -4.08 -14.70 5.05
N GLU A 183 -4.43 -14.26 6.25
CA GLU A 183 -3.96 -14.85 7.51
C GLU A 183 -2.43 -14.91 7.60
N LEU A 184 -1.75 -13.83 7.17
CA LEU A 184 -0.30 -13.72 7.18
C LEU A 184 0.28 -14.14 8.52
N THR A 185 1.35 -14.95 8.49
CA THR A 185 2.08 -15.51 9.64
C THR A 185 1.30 -16.55 10.47
N LYS A 186 0.00 -16.79 10.21
CA LYS A 186 -0.84 -17.71 10.98
C LYS A 186 -0.92 -19.09 10.32
N THR A 187 -1.56 -20.06 10.99
CA THR A 187 -1.68 -21.46 10.54
C THR A 187 -2.28 -21.62 9.14
N PHE A 188 -3.23 -20.76 8.76
CA PHE A 188 -3.93 -20.83 7.47
C PHE A 188 -3.46 -19.76 6.48
N GLU A 189 -2.20 -19.34 6.58
CA GLU A 189 -1.58 -18.38 5.66
C GLU A 189 -1.78 -18.82 4.20
N THR A 190 -2.25 -17.91 3.36
CA THR A 190 -2.54 -18.20 1.95
C THR A 190 -2.12 -17.03 1.08
N PHE A 191 -1.37 -17.31 0.01
CA PHE A 191 -1.07 -16.37 -1.05
C PHE A 191 -1.67 -16.89 -2.36
N ARG A 192 -2.37 -16.01 -3.07
CA ARG A 192 -2.94 -16.34 -4.37
C ARG A 192 -2.77 -15.16 -5.32
N ASN A 193 -2.15 -15.40 -6.47
CA ASN A 193 -2.01 -14.42 -7.55
C ASN A 193 -2.83 -14.91 -8.75
N LEU A 194 -3.87 -14.15 -9.13
CA LEU A 194 -4.80 -14.49 -10.21
C LEU A 194 -5.29 -13.22 -10.91
N PRO A 195 -5.79 -13.32 -12.16
CA PRO A 195 -6.68 -12.32 -12.73
C PRO A 195 -7.87 -12.03 -11.81
N ALA A 196 -8.42 -10.82 -11.88
CA ALA A 196 -9.49 -10.37 -10.99
C ALA A 196 -10.75 -11.25 -11.06
N GLN A 197 -11.12 -11.72 -12.26
CA GLN A 197 -12.27 -12.61 -12.44
C GLN A 197 -12.01 -13.98 -11.79
N ASP A 198 -10.87 -14.60 -12.08
CA ASP A 198 -10.48 -15.88 -11.50
C ASP A 198 -10.35 -15.80 -9.97
N MET A 199 -9.88 -14.67 -9.44
CA MET A 199 -9.81 -14.41 -8.01
C MET A 199 -11.20 -14.37 -7.38
N LEU A 200 -12.16 -13.69 -8.02
CA LEU A 200 -13.54 -13.64 -7.57
C LEU A 200 -14.15 -15.05 -7.51
N GLU A 201 -14.01 -15.82 -8.59
CA GLU A 201 -14.53 -17.19 -8.67
C GLU A 201 -13.88 -18.11 -7.63
N TRP A 202 -12.56 -18.01 -7.45
CA TRP A 202 -11.84 -18.78 -6.44
C TRP A 202 -12.33 -18.47 -5.02
N VAL A 203 -12.49 -17.19 -4.67
CA VAL A 203 -12.98 -16.78 -3.34
C VAL A 203 -14.46 -17.15 -3.12
N GLU A 204 -15.30 -17.09 -4.15
CA GLU A 204 -16.70 -17.54 -4.07
C GLU A 204 -16.82 -19.06 -3.92
N SER A 205 -15.87 -19.82 -4.49
CA SER A 205 -15.88 -21.29 -4.45
C SER A 205 -15.53 -21.91 -3.09
N ASP A 206 -14.84 -21.16 -2.21
CA ASP A 206 -14.42 -21.62 -0.89
C ASP A 206 -14.61 -20.53 0.17
N SER A 207 -15.58 -20.75 1.06
CA SER A 207 -15.90 -19.81 2.14
C SER A 207 -14.75 -19.59 3.13
N ASN A 208 -13.76 -20.48 3.19
CA ASN A 208 -12.56 -20.24 4.00
C ASN A 208 -11.71 -19.07 3.49
N GLN A 209 -11.80 -18.73 2.20
CA GLN A 209 -11.11 -17.57 1.62
C GLN A 209 -11.79 -16.24 1.98
N GLN A 210 -12.96 -16.31 2.62
CA GLN A 210 -13.72 -15.17 3.13
C GLN A 210 -13.62 -15.09 4.66
N ARG A 211 -12.49 -15.50 5.24
CA ARG A 211 -12.24 -15.50 6.69
C ARG A 211 -10.85 -14.96 7.03
N GLY A 212 -10.73 -14.39 8.22
CA GLY A 212 -9.47 -13.86 8.72
C GLY A 212 -9.12 -12.50 8.15
N GLU A 213 -7.86 -12.12 8.24
CA GLU A 213 -7.36 -10.82 7.78
C GLU A 213 -6.78 -10.93 6.37
N ILE A 214 -7.06 -9.93 5.52
CA ILE A 214 -6.70 -9.95 4.11
C ILE A 214 -5.91 -8.68 3.75
N VAL A 215 -4.77 -8.89 3.10
CA VAL A 215 -4.06 -7.87 2.32
C VAL A 215 -4.30 -8.16 0.84
N LEU A 216 -4.80 -7.19 0.11
CA LEU A 216 -5.03 -7.27 -1.34
C LEU A 216 -4.05 -6.34 -2.05
N ILE A 217 -3.29 -6.87 -3.00
CA ILE A 217 -2.37 -6.11 -3.83
C ILE A 217 -2.91 -6.12 -5.26
N LEU A 218 -3.25 -4.95 -5.78
CA LEU A 218 -3.63 -4.74 -7.16
C LEU A 218 -2.34 -4.47 -7.94
N ASP A 219 -2.13 -5.20 -9.04
CA ASP A 219 -1.00 -4.96 -9.91
C ASP A 219 -1.12 -3.61 -10.62
N ALA A 220 0.03 -3.09 -11.07
CA ALA A 220 0.08 -1.92 -11.91
C ALA A 220 -0.81 -2.13 -13.15
N ALA A 221 -1.33 -1.03 -13.69
CA ALA A 221 -2.02 -1.08 -14.96
C ALA A 221 -1.08 -1.69 -16.01
N PRO A 222 -1.57 -2.63 -16.84
CA PRO A 222 -0.74 -3.20 -17.90
C PRO A 222 -0.17 -2.07 -18.75
N ALA A 223 1.13 -2.15 -19.04
CA ALA A 223 1.77 -1.20 -19.93
C ALA A 223 0.96 -1.17 -21.23
N ARG A 224 0.46 0.00 -21.61
CA ARG A 224 -0.11 0.16 -22.96
C ARG A 224 1.07 -0.02 -23.91
N GLU A 225 1.07 -1.12 -24.66
CA GLU A 225 2.05 -1.38 -25.71
C GLU A 225 2.14 -0.20 -26.71
N ASP A 226 1.10 0.64 -26.77
CA ASP A 226 1.02 1.80 -27.67
C ASP A 226 1.72 3.08 -27.17
N ALA A 227 2.13 3.18 -25.90
CA ALA A 227 2.62 4.48 -25.37
C ALA A 227 4.10 4.77 -25.68
N ASP A 228 4.94 3.75 -25.79
CA ASP A 228 6.36 3.90 -26.19
C ASP A 228 6.52 3.99 -27.73
N ASP A 229 5.51 3.55 -28.49
CA ASP A 229 5.50 3.64 -29.96
C ASP A 229 4.60 4.75 -30.53
N ALA A 230 3.84 5.46 -29.69
CA ALA A 230 3.06 6.61 -30.12
C ALA A 230 3.95 7.85 -30.25
N VAL A 231 4.17 8.29 -31.50
CA VAL A 231 4.82 9.57 -31.77
C VAL A 231 3.93 10.70 -31.22
N PRO A 232 4.44 11.60 -30.34
CA PRO A 232 3.65 12.68 -29.76
C PRO A 232 2.99 13.55 -30.84
N GLU A 233 1.77 14.03 -30.60
CA GLU A 233 0.98 14.76 -31.61
C GLU A 233 1.71 16.00 -32.17
N ASP A 234 2.43 16.74 -31.31
CA ASP A 234 3.28 17.85 -31.74
C ASP A 234 4.44 17.40 -32.65
N THR A 235 5.00 16.22 -32.39
CA THR A 235 6.04 15.62 -33.24
C THR A 235 5.47 15.22 -34.59
N VAL A 236 4.25 14.67 -34.63
CA VAL A 236 3.52 14.36 -35.87
C VAL A 236 3.23 15.65 -36.66
N ARG A 237 2.83 16.74 -36.00
CA ARG A 237 2.59 18.04 -36.64
C ARG A 237 3.85 18.59 -37.28
N VAL A 238 4.98 18.59 -36.56
CA VAL A 238 6.28 19.03 -37.09
C VAL A 238 6.71 18.17 -38.28
N LEU A 239 6.53 16.84 -38.18
CA LEU A 239 6.82 15.92 -39.29
C LEU A 239 6.00 16.23 -40.54
N LYS A 240 4.69 16.49 -40.41
CA LYS A 240 3.81 16.84 -41.54
C LYS A 240 4.27 18.11 -42.25
N LEU A 241 4.57 19.18 -41.49
CA LEU A 241 5.04 20.45 -42.06
C LEU A 241 6.37 20.29 -42.78
N LEU A 242 7.32 19.56 -42.20
CA LEU A 242 8.63 19.34 -42.83
C LEU A 242 8.55 18.42 -44.04
N THR A 243 7.65 17.43 -44.05
CA THR A 243 7.50 16.50 -45.17
C THR A 243 6.83 17.17 -46.39
N ALA A 244 6.10 18.27 -46.19
CA ALA A 244 5.56 19.09 -47.28
C ALA A 244 6.65 19.84 -48.06
N GLU A 245 7.72 20.28 -47.37
CA GLU A 245 8.76 21.14 -47.94
C GLU A 245 10.07 20.41 -48.24
N LEU A 246 10.31 19.24 -47.63
CA LEU A 246 11.59 18.53 -47.67
C LEU A 246 11.45 17.06 -48.06
N PRO A 247 12.51 16.44 -48.61
CA PRO A 247 12.58 14.99 -48.78
C PRO A 247 12.32 14.24 -47.47
N THR A 248 11.55 13.15 -47.53
CA THR A 248 11.09 12.34 -46.38
C THR A 248 12.21 11.97 -45.41
N LYS A 249 13.40 11.64 -45.93
CA LYS A 249 14.58 11.29 -45.11
C LYS A 249 15.15 12.48 -44.34
N GLN A 250 15.10 13.68 -44.91
CA GLN A 250 15.52 14.92 -44.27
C GLN A 250 14.47 15.41 -43.27
N ALA A 251 13.20 15.39 -43.64
CA ALA A 251 12.08 15.72 -42.75
C ALA A 251 12.11 14.88 -41.46
N ALA A 252 12.18 13.56 -41.57
CA ALA A 252 12.28 12.66 -40.42
C ALA A 252 13.53 12.90 -39.56
N SER A 253 14.67 13.26 -40.18
CA SER A 253 15.90 13.55 -39.45
C SER A 253 15.82 14.86 -38.68
N LEU A 254 15.21 15.89 -39.25
CA LEU A 254 15.04 17.19 -38.60
C LEU A 254 13.99 17.11 -37.50
N THR A 255 12.87 16.43 -37.72
CA THR A 255 11.87 16.17 -36.67
C THR A 255 12.48 15.43 -35.49
N ALA A 256 13.31 14.41 -35.73
CA ALA A 256 14.01 13.69 -34.66
C ALA A 256 14.91 14.62 -33.82
N GLN A 257 15.59 15.58 -34.47
CA GLN A 257 16.46 16.55 -33.78
C GLN A 257 15.67 17.63 -33.03
N ILE A 258 14.52 18.05 -33.55
CA ILE A 258 13.69 19.10 -32.96
C ILE A 258 12.88 18.57 -31.78
N CYS A 259 12.40 17.33 -31.87
CA CYS A 259 11.45 16.76 -30.92
C CYS A 259 12.05 15.63 -30.06
N ASP A 260 13.36 15.38 -30.17
CA ASP A 260 14.08 14.30 -29.48
C ASP A 260 13.45 12.90 -29.67
N GLY A 261 13.03 12.62 -30.90
CA GLY A 261 12.28 11.42 -31.28
C GLY A 261 13.12 10.37 -32.03
N ASN A 262 12.62 9.12 -32.08
CA ASN A 262 13.31 8.05 -32.81
C ASN A 262 13.26 8.29 -34.33
N ARG A 263 14.43 8.54 -34.93
CA ARG A 263 14.57 8.81 -36.37
C ARG A 263 13.99 7.71 -37.29
N LYS A 264 14.13 6.44 -36.91
CA LYS A 264 13.65 5.32 -37.72
C LYS A 264 12.12 5.29 -37.74
N GLN A 265 11.52 5.39 -36.55
CA GLN A 265 10.06 5.45 -36.36
C GLN A 265 9.44 6.65 -37.11
N LEU A 266 10.07 7.83 -37.04
CA LEU A 266 9.61 9.04 -37.74
C LEU A 266 9.75 8.92 -39.27
N TYR A 267 10.75 8.19 -39.77
CA TYR A 267 10.89 7.93 -41.20
C TYR A 267 9.79 7.01 -41.73
N ASP A 268 9.49 5.93 -41.00
CA ASP A 268 8.42 4.99 -41.35
C ASP A 268 7.04 5.69 -41.29
N LEU A 269 6.82 6.56 -40.31
CA LEU A 269 5.61 7.38 -40.22
C LEU A 269 5.49 8.37 -41.38
N ALA A 270 6.58 9.04 -41.77
CA ALA A 270 6.59 9.99 -42.89
C ALA A 270 6.34 9.32 -44.25
N LEU A 271 6.72 8.05 -44.40
CA LEU A 271 6.40 7.26 -45.60
C LEU A 271 4.90 6.95 -45.69
N LYS A 272 4.27 6.59 -44.56
CA LYS A 272 2.82 6.34 -44.48
C LYS A 272 2.01 7.60 -44.80
N LEU A 273 2.41 8.74 -44.23
CA LEU A 273 1.76 10.05 -44.45
C LEU A 273 1.85 10.57 -45.89
N LYS A 274 2.72 10.01 -46.73
CA LYS A 274 2.83 10.33 -48.17
C LYS A 274 1.92 9.48 -49.06
N GLN A 275 1.39 8.39 -48.51
CA GLN A 275 0.50 7.46 -49.20
C GLN A 275 -0.99 7.76 -48.96
N GLU A 276 -1.28 8.65 -48.00
CA GLU A 276 -2.56 9.33 -47.82
C GLU A 276 -2.60 10.63 -48.64
#